data_AF-A0A925FDF1-F1
#
_entry.id   AF-A0A925FDF1-F1
#
_cell.length_a   1.000
_cell.length_b   1.000
_cell.length_c   1.000
_cell.angle_alpha   90.00
_cell.angle_beta   90.00
_cell.angle_gamma   90.00
#
_symmetry.space_group_name_H-M   'P 1'
#
loop_
_entity.id
_entity.type
_entity.pdbx_description
1 polymer ?
#
loop_
_entity_poly.entity_id
_entity_poly.type
_entity_poly.pdbx_seq_one_letter_code
_entity_poly.pdbx_strand_id
1 'polypeptide(L)'
;MSGASGTGFVVSPQGHILTNRHVAAAWHSYYSFPPDAFPGVLLVQGANGWEVDPHQLVQEFRWVPSETRFFGKKPMSGKVIEGVNTYLDVTFNKNEQRFPAQGKPIISPKHDVAMIKIDLAETLTPVKLRDADKDIAAGQSVTVMGYPGISPDVVVGEYSQDFGNRNSQVVKVPDVTVTPGNVGKVLRGQSTGKAAGYFSEFGDYYQLTVNATGSGNSGGPTFDREGNVIGIFTASTSSNDATRITFAVPIKYGLELMGRRQVVD
;
A
#
# COMPACT_ATOMS: atom_id res chain seq x y z
N MET A 1 -7.82 -5.92 12.50
CA MET A 1 -6.69 -5.35 11.75
C MET A 1 -6.37 -4.02 12.39
N SER A 2 -5.17 -3.85 12.94
CA SER A 2 -4.67 -2.53 13.33
C SER A 2 -4.50 -1.68 12.06
N GLY A 3 -4.74 -0.38 12.15
CA GLY A 3 -4.73 0.52 10.98
C GLY A 3 -3.44 0.41 10.16
N ALA A 4 -3.56 0.60 8.85
CA ALA A 4 -2.41 0.76 7.96
C ALA A 4 -2.05 2.24 7.83
N SER A 5 -0.77 2.54 7.68
CA SER A 5 -0.28 3.85 7.27
C SER A 5 0.64 3.69 6.06
N GLY A 6 0.73 4.74 5.26
CA GLY A 6 1.51 4.73 4.03
C GLY A 6 1.62 6.12 3.44
N THR A 7 2.17 6.16 2.24
CA THR A 7 2.32 7.37 1.43
C THR A 7 1.36 7.29 0.24
N GLY A 8 0.98 8.45 -0.29
CA GLY A 8 0.35 8.55 -1.61
C GLY A 8 0.82 9.82 -2.32
N PHE A 9 0.42 9.97 -3.58
CA PHE A 9 0.72 11.17 -4.37
C PHE A 9 -0.48 11.62 -5.20
N VAL A 10 -0.62 12.94 -5.35
CA VAL A 10 -1.74 13.57 -6.06
C VAL A 10 -1.62 13.33 -7.56
N VAL A 11 -2.68 12.85 -8.19
CA VAL A 11 -2.74 12.56 -9.64
C VAL A 11 -3.79 13.36 -10.41
N SER A 12 -4.57 14.19 -9.70
CA SER A 12 -5.48 15.16 -10.30
C SER A 12 -5.59 16.42 -9.44
N PRO A 13 -5.89 17.60 -10.03
CA PRO A 13 -6.19 18.81 -9.26
C PRO A 13 -7.40 18.69 -8.34
N GLN A 14 -8.31 17.76 -8.62
CA GLN A 14 -9.54 17.53 -7.88
C GLN A 14 -9.34 16.66 -6.61
N GLY A 15 -8.12 16.30 -6.24
CA GLY A 15 -7.88 15.52 -5.01
C GLY A 15 -7.89 14.00 -5.17
N HIS A 16 -7.72 13.45 -6.37
CA HIS A 16 -7.41 12.03 -6.55
C HIS A 16 -5.95 11.76 -6.19
N ILE A 17 -5.71 10.72 -5.39
CA ILE A 17 -4.40 10.31 -4.89
C ILE A 17 -4.21 8.82 -5.20
N LEU A 18 -3.07 8.46 -5.79
CA LEU A 18 -2.65 7.06 -5.93
C LEU A 18 -1.80 6.62 -4.73
N THR A 19 -1.97 5.37 -4.35
CA THR A 19 -1.21 4.67 -3.32
C THR A 19 -1.25 3.15 -3.58
N ASN A 20 -0.69 2.33 -2.70
CA ASN A 20 -0.85 0.89 -2.77
C ASN A 20 -2.23 0.44 -2.26
N ARG A 21 -2.71 -0.70 -2.78
CA ARG A 21 -3.96 -1.30 -2.31
C ARG A 21 -3.85 -1.76 -0.86
N HIS A 22 -2.70 -2.29 -0.45
CA HIS A 22 -2.51 -2.70 0.95
C HIS A 22 -2.50 -1.51 1.93
N VAL A 23 -2.29 -0.28 1.47
CA VAL A 23 -2.38 0.94 2.29
C VAL A 23 -3.84 1.40 2.40
N ALA A 24 -4.53 1.53 1.28
CA ALA A 24 -5.90 2.07 1.26
C ALA A 24 -6.99 1.02 1.60
N ALA A 25 -6.72 -0.26 1.39
CA ALA A 25 -7.69 -1.34 1.53
C ALA A 25 -7.01 -2.63 2.00
N ALA A 26 -6.40 -2.58 3.18
CA ALA A 26 -5.55 -3.63 3.75
C ALA A 26 -6.24 -5.02 3.82
N TRP A 27 -7.57 -5.08 3.88
CA TRP A 27 -8.34 -6.34 3.84
C TRP A 27 -8.27 -7.11 2.51
N HIS A 28 -7.72 -6.52 1.45
CA HIS A 28 -7.37 -7.20 0.21
C HIS A 28 -5.90 -7.66 0.15
N SER A 29 -5.21 -7.68 1.30
CA SER A 29 -3.81 -8.08 1.42
C SER A 29 -3.63 -9.15 2.50
N TYR A 30 -2.50 -9.86 2.45
CA TYR A 30 -2.16 -10.87 3.46
C TYR A 30 -2.10 -10.23 4.84
N TYR A 31 -2.83 -10.81 5.79
CA TYR A 31 -2.73 -10.43 7.19
C TYR A 31 -1.60 -11.22 7.87
N SER A 32 -0.58 -10.51 8.34
CA SER A 32 0.47 -11.10 9.17
C SER A 32 -0.10 -11.32 10.58
N PHE A 33 -0.30 -12.57 10.94
CA PHE A 33 -0.62 -12.94 12.31
C PHE A 33 0.59 -12.70 13.22
N PRO A 34 0.37 -12.33 14.49
CA PRO A 34 1.47 -12.25 15.44
C PRO A 34 1.99 -13.67 15.76
N PRO A 35 3.28 -13.85 16.11
CA PRO A 35 3.86 -15.18 16.30
C PRO A 35 3.16 -16.03 17.37
N ASP A 36 2.57 -15.40 18.38
CA ASP A 36 1.80 -16.03 19.45
C ASP A 36 0.40 -16.49 19.04
N ALA A 37 -0.06 -16.15 17.83
CA ALA A 37 -1.27 -16.71 17.25
C ALA A 37 -1.12 -18.17 16.80
N PHE A 38 0.12 -18.70 16.79
CA PHE A 38 0.42 -20.05 16.38
C PHE A 38 1.10 -20.89 17.49
N PRO A 39 0.90 -22.22 17.50
CA PRO A 39 0.09 -22.99 16.56
C PRO A 39 -1.41 -22.71 16.72
N GLY A 40 -2.10 -22.51 15.60
CA GLY A 40 -3.55 -22.38 15.57
C GLY A 40 -4.23 -23.74 15.73
N VAL A 41 -5.53 -23.74 16.03
CA VAL A 41 -6.34 -24.96 16.13
C VAL A 41 -7.26 -25.12 14.94
N LEU A 42 -7.38 -26.34 14.40
CA LEU A 42 -8.38 -26.63 13.38
C LEU A 42 -9.72 -26.98 14.05
N LEU A 43 -10.79 -26.33 13.59
CA LEU A 43 -12.15 -26.71 13.94
C LEU A 43 -12.72 -27.63 12.85
N VAL A 44 -13.16 -28.82 13.25
CA VAL A 44 -13.81 -29.81 12.39
C VAL A 44 -15.26 -30.00 12.80
N GLN A 45 -16.10 -30.37 11.84
CA GLN A 45 -17.51 -30.64 12.11
C GLN A 45 -17.67 -32.10 12.56
N GLY A 46 -17.89 -32.30 13.86
CA GLY A 46 -18.14 -33.59 14.51
C GLY A 46 -19.62 -33.86 14.75
N ALA A 47 -19.91 -34.99 15.41
CA ALA A 47 -21.28 -35.44 15.67
C ALA A 47 -22.07 -34.49 16.59
N ASN A 48 -21.38 -33.76 17.48
CA ASN A 48 -22.00 -32.83 18.44
C ASN A 48 -21.81 -31.36 18.06
N GLY A 49 -21.37 -31.08 16.82
CA GLY A 49 -21.09 -29.73 16.33
C GLY A 49 -19.61 -29.50 16.05
N TRP A 50 -19.14 -28.26 16.22
CA TRP A 50 -17.74 -27.91 15.97
C TRP A 50 -16.85 -28.38 17.12
N GLU A 51 -15.92 -29.26 16.82
CA GLU A 51 -14.95 -29.82 17.75
C GLU A 51 -13.54 -29.39 17.31
N VAL A 52 -12.63 -29.21 18.28
CA VAL A 52 -11.21 -28.95 17.97
C VAL A 52 -10.56 -30.26 17.60
N ASP A 53 -9.88 -30.31 16.46
CA ASP A 53 -9.05 -31.45 16.09
C ASP A 53 -7.74 -31.42 16.92
N PRO A 54 -7.54 -32.36 17.86
CA PRO A 54 -6.35 -32.36 18.71
C PRO A 54 -5.08 -32.83 17.98
N HIS A 55 -5.21 -33.37 16.77
CA HIS A 55 -4.10 -33.90 15.98
C HIS A 55 -3.65 -32.95 14.87
N GLN A 56 -4.44 -31.92 14.55
CA GLN A 56 -4.15 -30.99 13.46
C GLN A 56 -3.97 -29.55 13.97
N LEU A 57 -2.71 -29.21 14.24
CA LEU A 57 -2.28 -27.83 14.49
C LEU A 57 -2.13 -27.08 13.16
N VAL A 58 -2.69 -25.88 13.09
CA VAL A 58 -2.59 -25.00 11.93
C VAL A 58 -1.35 -24.13 12.10
N GLN A 59 -0.41 -24.27 11.16
CA GLN A 59 0.75 -23.40 11.06
C GLN A 59 0.39 -22.09 10.36
N GLU A 60 1.31 -21.13 10.37
CA GLU A 60 1.13 -19.88 9.62
C GLU A 60 0.77 -20.16 8.17
N PHE A 61 -0.29 -19.49 7.70
CA PHE A 61 -0.78 -19.63 6.33
C PHE A 61 -1.18 -18.27 5.78
N ARG A 62 -1.15 -18.15 4.45
CA ARG A 62 -1.48 -16.90 3.76
C ARG A 62 -2.99 -16.61 3.79
N TRP A 63 -3.45 -15.89 4.81
CA TRP A 63 -4.85 -15.45 4.93
C TRP A 63 -5.09 -14.04 4.39
N VAL A 64 -6.08 -13.89 3.51
CA VAL A 64 -6.57 -12.59 3.04
C VAL A 64 -7.96 -12.35 3.63
N PRO A 65 -8.18 -11.29 4.42
CA PRO A 65 -9.44 -11.10 5.16
C PRO A 65 -10.69 -11.01 4.29
N SER A 66 -10.60 -10.38 3.11
CA SER A 66 -11.71 -10.31 2.13
C SER A 66 -12.09 -11.66 1.51
N GLU A 67 -11.21 -12.66 1.58
CA GLU A 67 -11.44 -14.01 1.07
C GLU A 67 -11.91 -14.97 2.18
N THR A 68 -12.23 -14.44 3.36
CA THR A 68 -12.72 -15.21 4.49
C THR A 68 -13.95 -16.05 4.12
N ARG A 69 -13.86 -17.35 4.42
CA ARG A 69 -14.96 -18.31 4.22
C ARG A 69 -15.73 -18.65 5.49
N PHE A 70 -15.32 -18.12 6.64
CA PHE A 70 -15.93 -18.38 7.95
C PHE A 70 -16.04 -17.09 8.78
N PHE A 71 -17.20 -16.84 9.39
CA PHE A 71 -17.38 -15.74 10.34
C PHE A 71 -17.89 -16.30 11.67
N GLY A 72 -17.12 -16.10 12.75
CA GLY A 72 -17.34 -16.80 14.02
C GLY A 72 -17.19 -18.31 13.84
N LYS A 73 -18.26 -19.08 14.11
CA LYS A 73 -18.31 -20.54 13.96
C LYS A 73 -19.21 -21.01 12.80
N LYS A 74 -19.50 -20.15 11.82
CA LYS A 74 -20.41 -20.49 10.72
C LYS A 74 -19.73 -20.35 9.35
N PRO A 75 -19.87 -21.34 8.45
CA PRO A 75 -19.39 -21.22 7.08
C PRO A 75 -20.18 -20.13 6.35
N MET A 76 -19.51 -19.46 5.44
CA MET A 76 -20.10 -18.45 4.58
C MET A 76 -20.13 -18.95 3.15
N SER A 77 -21.33 -19.04 2.60
CA SER A 77 -21.58 -19.39 1.20
C SER A 77 -22.48 -18.31 0.59
N GLY A 78 -22.13 -17.83 -0.60
CA GLY A 78 -22.88 -16.82 -1.33
C GLY A 78 -22.89 -15.41 -0.71
N LYS A 79 -22.09 -15.16 0.34
CA LYS A 79 -21.94 -13.82 0.96
C LYS A 79 -20.62 -13.20 0.57
N VAL A 80 -20.67 -11.98 0.05
CA VAL A 80 -19.48 -11.13 -0.13
C VAL A 80 -19.19 -10.45 1.20
N ILE A 81 -17.98 -10.62 1.74
CA ILE A 81 -17.51 -9.77 2.83
C ILE A 81 -16.97 -8.49 2.22
N GLU A 82 -17.45 -7.37 2.73
CA GLU A 82 -16.87 -6.08 2.42
C GLU A 82 -16.09 -5.56 3.63
N GLY A 83 -14.80 -5.28 3.42
CA GLY A 83 -14.02 -4.49 4.35
C GLY A 83 -14.26 -3.01 4.10
N VAL A 84 -14.24 -2.22 5.18
CA VAL A 84 -14.34 -0.76 5.11
C VAL A 84 -13.29 -0.14 6.02
N ASN A 85 -12.78 1.01 5.62
CA ASN A 85 -12.02 1.86 6.54
C ASN A 85 -13.01 2.56 7.46
N THR A 86 -12.81 2.46 8.78
CA THR A 86 -13.56 3.28 9.75
C THR A 86 -13.22 4.75 9.56
N TYR A 87 -11.95 5.05 9.29
CA TYR A 87 -11.45 6.34 8.84
C TYR A 87 -10.25 6.10 7.93
N LEU A 88 -10.04 6.99 6.97
CA LEU A 88 -8.84 7.06 6.16
C LEU A 88 -8.55 8.54 5.93
N ASP A 89 -7.51 9.05 6.56
CA ASP A 89 -7.15 10.46 6.50
C ASP A 89 -5.90 10.65 5.65
N VAL A 90 -5.87 11.76 4.91
CA VAL A 90 -4.68 12.25 4.22
C VAL A 90 -4.16 13.48 4.96
N THR A 91 -2.87 13.50 5.23
CA THR A 91 -2.17 14.65 5.78
C THR A 91 -1.04 15.03 4.83
N PHE A 92 -0.98 16.30 4.44
CA PHE A 92 0.07 16.80 3.55
C PHE A 92 1.37 17.12 4.31
N ASN A 93 2.49 17.15 3.59
CA ASN A 93 3.80 17.46 4.12
C ASN A 93 3.77 18.76 4.95
N LYS A 94 4.35 18.73 6.16
CA LYS A 94 4.43 19.86 7.09
C LYS A 94 3.10 20.51 7.42
N ASN A 95 2.02 19.73 7.40
CA ASN A 95 0.68 20.17 7.75
C ASN A 95 0.09 19.26 8.84
N GLU A 96 -0.62 19.83 9.79
CA GLU A 96 -1.35 19.08 10.81
C GLU A 96 -2.77 18.68 10.37
N GLN A 97 -3.34 19.43 9.42
CA GLN A 97 -4.72 19.24 8.97
C GLN A 97 -4.88 17.87 8.32
N ARG A 98 -5.88 17.14 8.81
CA ARG A 98 -6.32 15.86 8.25
C ARG A 98 -7.48 16.08 7.30
N PHE A 99 -7.38 15.49 6.12
CA PHE A 99 -8.41 15.50 5.09
C PHE A 99 -8.98 14.09 4.96
N PRO A 100 -10.23 13.86 5.37
CA PRO A 100 -10.83 12.53 5.27
C PRO A 100 -11.03 12.14 3.82
N ALA A 101 -10.71 10.89 3.50
CA ALA A 101 -10.99 10.30 2.21
C ALA A 101 -12.51 10.17 2.01
N GLN A 102 -12.95 10.51 0.81
CA GLN A 102 -14.34 10.46 0.37
C GLN A 102 -14.66 9.08 -0.20
N GLY A 103 -15.71 8.47 0.36
CA GLY A 103 -16.21 7.17 -0.10
C GLY A 103 -15.21 6.03 0.03
N LYS A 104 -15.41 4.97 -0.77
CA LYS A 104 -14.53 3.80 -0.80
C LYS A 104 -13.37 4.02 -1.78
N PRO A 105 -12.15 3.55 -1.45
CA PRO A 105 -11.06 3.53 -2.41
C PRO A 105 -11.43 2.74 -3.66
N ILE A 106 -11.01 3.22 -4.82
CA ILE A 106 -11.06 2.46 -6.07
C ILE A 106 -9.79 1.61 -6.11
N ILE A 107 -9.93 0.29 -6.23
CA ILE A 107 -8.80 -0.65 -6.12
C ILE A 107 -8.59 -1.42 -7.41
N SER A 108 -7.34 -1.70 -7.75
CA SER A 108 -7.04 -2.68 -8.79
C SER A 108 -7.29 -4.10 -8.25
N PRO A 109 -8.00 -4.96 -8.99
CA PRO A 109 -8.18 -6.35 -8.59
C PRO A 109 -6.90 -7.18 -8.74
N LYS A 110 -6.03 -6.78 -9.69
CA LYS A 110 -4.85 -7.57 -10.11
C LYS A 110 -3.53 -7.04 -9.55
N HIS A 111 -3.43 -5.74 -9.31
CA HIS A 111 -2.19 -5.08 -8.93
C HIS A 111 -2.35 -4.37 -7.59
N ASP A 112 -1.23 -4.19 -6.87
CA ASP A 112 -1.23 -3.51 -5.56
C ASP A 112 -1.31 -1.97 -5.72
N VAL A 113 -2.42 -1.52 -6.30
CA VAL A 113 -2.72 -0.11 -6.62
C VAL A 113 -4.11 0.23 -6.15
N ALA A 114 -4.24 1.39 -5.51
CA ALA A 114 -5.51 1.99 -5.15
C ALA A 114 -5.50 3.50 -5.43
N MET A 115 -6.69 4.04 -5.61
CA MET A 115 -6.95 5.46 -5.74
C MET A 115 -7.95 5.89 -4.67
N ILE A 116 -7.62 6.97 -3.97
CA ILE A 116 -8.50 7.61 -2.99
C ILE A 116 -8.83 9.02 -3.45
N LYS A 117 -9.92 9.57 -2.93
CA LYS A 117 -10.39 10.93 -3.20
C LYS A 117 -10.43 11.72 -1.91
N ILE A 118 -9.94 12.95 -1.91
CA ILE A 118 -10.15 13.93 -0.84
C ILE A 118 -10.75 15.21 -1.42
N ASP A 119 -11.47 15.97 -0.60
CA ASP A 119 -12.03 17.26 -0.95
C ASP A 119 -11.26 18.37 -0.27
N LEU A 120 -10.87 19.39 -1.04
CA LEU A 120 -10.24 20.61 -0.56
C LEU A 120 -10.86 21.80 -1.27
N ALA A 121 -10.84 22.95 -0.59
CA ALA A 121 -11.25 24.22 -1.17
C ALA A 121 -10.30 24.67 -2.30
N GLU A 122 -9.04 24.26 -2.23
CA GLU A 122 -8.00 24.60 -3.19
C GLU A 122 -7.73 23.47 -4.19
N THR A 123 -7.32 23.84 -5.40
CA THR A 123 -6.85 22.87 -6.40
C THR A 123 -5.45 22.39 -6.06
N LEU A 124 -5.24 21.08 -6.13
CA LEU A 124 -3.92 20.49 -5.90
C LEU A 124 -3.06 20.47 -7.17
N THR A 125 -1.74 20.40 -6.99
CA THR A 125 -0.79 20.19 -8.10
C THR A 125 -0.52 18.70 -8.28
N PRO A 126 -1.00 18.07 -9.37
CA PRO A 126 -0.71 16.66 -9.62
C PRO A 126 0.73 16.45 -10.09
N VAL A 127 1.30 15.28 -9.74
CA VAL A 127 2.57 14.85 -10.32
C VAL A 127 2.41 14.50 -11.80
N LYS A 128 3.52 14.55 -12.55
CA LYS A 128 3.56 14.04 -13.92
C LYS A 128 3.69 12.52 -13.89
N LEU A 129 2.82 11.81 -14.61
CA LEU A 129 2.86 10.35 -14.73
C LEU A 129 3.43 9.98 -16.10
N ARG A 130 4.40 9.06 -16.14
CA ARG A 130 4.98 8.55 -17.39
C ARG A 130 5.02 7.04 -17.39
N ASP A 131 4.35 6.42 -18.34
CA ASP A 131 4.53 4.99 -18.58
C ASP A 131 5.93 4.71 -19.13
N ALA A 132 6.80 4.18 -18.28
CA ALA A 132 8.18 3.83 -18.62
C ALA A 132 8.34 2.34 -18.97
N ASP A 133 7.26 1.58 -19.17
CA ASP A 133 7.32 0.12 -19.30
C ASP A 133 8.17 -0.35 -20.49
N LYS A 134 8.36 0.48 -21.52
CA LYS A 134 9.13 0.12 -22.72
C LYS A 134 10.62 0.46 -22.63
N ASP A 135 10.99 1.43 -21.80
CA ASP A 135 12.34 2.03 -21.75
C ASP A 135 13.00 1.96 -20.37
N ILE A 136 12.28 1.53 -19.33
CA ILE A 136 12.83 1.25 -18.00
C ILE A 136 13.90 0.16 -18.08
N ALA A 137 15.07 0.43 -17.50
CA ALA A 137 16.21 -0.49 -17.52
C ALA A 137 16.90 -0.59 -16.16
N ALA A 138 17.57 -1.72 -15.92
CA ALA A 138 18.44 -1.87 -14.76
C ALA A 138 19.59 -0.84 -14.80
N GLY A 139 19.96 -0.30 -13.64
CA GLY A 139 20.93 0.78 -13.50
C GLY A 139 20.35 2.19 -13.69
N GLN A 140 19.11 2.34 -14.14
CA GLN A 140 18.44 3.63 -14.20
C GLN A 140 18.25 4.20 -12.80
N SER A 141 18.66 5.45 -12.56
CA SER A 141 18.41 6.08 -11.27
C SER A 141 16.95 6.45 -11.10
N VAL A 142 16.51 6.31 -9.85
CA VAL A 142 15.17 6.65 -9.40
C VAL A 142 15.24 7.35 -8.06
N THR A 143 14.21 8.13 -7.75
CA THR A 143 14.06 8.76 -6.44
C THR A 143 12.71 8.37 -5.87
N VAL A 144 12.68 7.88 -4.64
CA VAL A 144 11.44 7.57 -3.91
C VAL A 144 11.18 8.68 -2.91
N MET A 145 9.91 9.09 -2.79
CA MET A 145 9.47 9.97 -1.71
C MET A 145 8.41 9.28 -0.85
N GLY A 146 8.46 9.52 0.45
CA GLY A 146 7.42 9.04 1.36
C GLY A 146 7.63 9.42 2.81
N TYR A 147 6.79 8.86 3.68
CA TYR A 147 6.77 9.12 5.11
C TYR A 147 7.13 7.82 5.86
N PRO A 148 8.42 7.49 6.00
CA PRO A 148 8.84 6.31 6.74
C PRO A 148 8.47 6.47 8.22
N GLY A 149 7.83 5.46 8.80
CA GLY A 149 7.46 5.40 10.21
C GLY A 149 8.64 5.24 11.17
N ILE A 150 9.87 5.19 10.66
CA ILE A 150 11.11 5.21 11.47
C ILE A 150 11.80 6.59 11.45
N SER A 151 11.34 7.53 10.62
CA SER A 151 11.89 8.89 10.64
C SER A 151 11.50 9.57 11.96
N PRO A 152 12.38 10.41 12.53
CA PRO A 152 12.05 11.18 13.74
C PRO A 152 10.78 12.00 13.55
N ASP A 153 9.96 12.08 14.60
CA ASP A 153 8.81 12.96 14.62
C ASP A 153 9.26 14.42 14.46
N VAL A 154 8.68 15.13 13.50
CA VAL A 154 8.80 16.58 13.41
C VAL A 154 7.64 17.20 14.17
N VAL A 155 7.96 18.04 15.16
CA VAL A 155 6.95 18.71 16.00
C VAL A 155 6.96 20.21 15.79
N VAL A 156 5.77 20.80 15.79
CA VAL A 156 5.57 22.24 15.84
C VAL A 156 4.97 22.59 17.19
N GLY A 157 5.62 23.50 17.91
CA GLY A 157 5.08 24.08 19.14
C GLY A 157 4.15 25.23 18.78
N GLU A 158 2.85 25.04 18.97
CA GLU A 158 1.85 26.05 18.70
C GLU A 158 1.31 26.61 20.02
N TYR A 159 1.40 27.93 20.18
CA TYR A 159 0.64 28.62 21.21
C TYR A 159 -0.75 28.88 20.65
N SER A 160 -1.75 28.13 21.15
CA SER A 160 -3.14 28.38 20.77
C SER A 160 -3.50 29.83 21.08
N GLN A 161 -3.86 30.58 20.04
CA GLN A 161 -4.38 31.96 20.15
C GLN A 161 -5.90 31.96 20.32
N ASP A 162 -6.52 30.79 20.49
CA ASP A 162 -7.95 30.68 20.74
C ASP A 162 -8.32 31.41 22.05
N PHE A 163 -9.37 32.22 21.98
CA PHE A 163 -9.92 32.93 23.13
C PHE A 163 -10.38 31.97 24.24
N GLY A 164 -10.86 30.77 23.90
CA GLY A 164 -11.39 29.79 24.84
C GLY A 164 -10.40 28.75 25.36
N ASN A 165 -9.26 28.56 24.70
CA ASN A 165 -8.25 27.57 25.10
C ASN A 165 -6.84 28.00 24.65
N ARG A 166 -6.10 28.64 25.55
CA ARG A 166 -4.74 29.17 25.29
C ARG A 166 -3.61 28.20 25.63
N ASN A 167 -3.94 26.93 25.86
CA ASN A 167 -2.91 25.96 26.18
C ASN A 167 -1.97 25.75 25.00
N SER A 168 -0.67 25.69 25.29
CA SER A 168 0.34 25.31 24.30
C SER A 168 0.08 23.88 23.83
N GLN A 169 0.07 23.67 22.52
CA GLN A 169 -0.01 22.35 21.93
C GLN A 169 1.28 22.03 21.18
N VAL A 170 1.73 20.80 21.29
CA VAL A 170 2.84 20.28 20.49
C VAL A 170 2.23 19.30 19.52
N VAL A 171 2.21 19.67 18.23
CA VAL A 171 1.58 18.86 17.19
C VAL A 171 2.66 18.21 16.34
N LYS A 172 2.50 16.92 16.09
CA LYS A 172 3.36 16.16 15.16
C LYS A 172 2.89 16.39 13.74
N VAL A 173 3.78 16.86 12.87
CA VAL A 173 3.52 17.05 11.45
C VAL A 173 4.35 16.06 10.63
N PRO A 174 3.81 15.51 9.53
CA PRO A 174 4.58 14.61 8.67
C PRO A 174 5.67 15.40 7.94
N ASP A 175 6.87 14.83 7.83
CA ASP A 175 7.95 15.40 7.03
C ASP A 175 8.44 14.36 6.01
N VAL A 176 8.46 14.77 4.74
CA VAL A 176 8.74 13.88 3.63
C VAL A 176 10.21 13.50 3.60
N THR A 177 10.47 12.20 3.46
CA THR A 177 11.81 11.68 3.20
C THR A 177 11.99 11.46 1.71
N VAL A 178 13.15 11.85 1.18
CA VAL A 178 13.55 11.65 -0.21
C VAL A 178 14.72 10.67 -0.24
N THR A 179 14.57 9.55 -0.93
CA THR A 179 15.57 8.48 -0.97
C THR A 179 15.95 8.15 -2.42
N PRO A 180 17.16 8.51 -2.87
CA PRO A 180 17.66 8.13 -4.19
C PRO A 180 18.03 6.63 -4.23
N GLY A 181 18.04 6.07 -5.43
CA GLY A 181 18.53 4.72 -5.70
C GLY A 181 18.51 4.41 -7.20
N ASN A 182 18.55 3.13 -7.55
CA ASN A 182 18.49 2.69 -8.94
C ASN A 182 17.51 1.52 -9.08
N VAL A 183 17.06 1.28 -10.31
CA VAL A 183 16.40 0.03 -10.70
C VAL A 183 17.45 -1.07 -10.68
N GLY A 184 17.33 -2.02 -9.75
CA GLY A 184 18.19 -3.19 -9.72
C GLY A 184 17.80 -4.23 -10.76
N LYS A 185 16.48 -4.45 -10.94
CA LYS A 185 15.96 -5.43 -11.90
C LYS A 185 14.54 -5.06 -12.34
N VAL A 186 14.24 -5.29 -13.61
CA VAL A 186 12.87 -5.22 -14.14
C VAL A 186 12.30 -6.63 -14.13
N LEU A 187 11.25 -6.83 -13.33
CA LEU A 187 10.51 -8.09 -13.21
C LEU A 187 9.24 -8.00 -14.04
N ARG A 188 8.93 -9.05 -14.79
CA ARG A 188 7.73 -9.16 -15.62
C ARG A 188 6.93 -10.37 -15.19
N GLY A 189 5.63 -10.20 -15.01
CA GLY A 189 4.68 -11.27 -14.73
C GLY A 189 4.47 -12.18 -15.94
N GLN A 190 3.84 -13.32 -15.71
CA GLN A 190 3.53 -14.26 -16.79
C GLN A 190 2.48 -13.64 -17.72
N SER A 191 2.83 -13.45 -19.00
CA SER A 191 1.86 -13.15 -20.04
C SER A 191 1.26 -14.47 -20.52
N THR A 192 -0.06 -14.62 -20.40
CA THR A 192 -0.81 -15.73 -21.01
C THR A 192 -0.50 -15.79 -22.51
N GLY A 193 0.26 -16.80 -22.96
CA GLY A 193 0.48 -17.07 -24.39
C GLY A 193 1.92 -17.05 -24.91
N LYS A 194 2.94 -16.69 -24.10
CA LYS A 194 4.35 -16.88 -24.50
C LYS A 194 4.94 -18.14 -23.85
N ALA A 195 5.30 -19.12 -24.69
CA ALA A 195 5.70 -20.46 -24.28
C ALA A 195 7.12 -20.59 -23.69
N ALA A 196 7.94 -19.54 -23.70
CA ALA A 196 9.24 -19.54 -23.03
C ALA A 196 9.69 -18.10 -22.72
N GLY A 197 9.74 -17.73 -21.44
CA GLY A 197 10.24 -16.44 -20.97
C GLY A 197 10.42 -16.45 -19.46
N TYR A 198 11.36 -15.68 -18.94
CA TYR A 198 11.49 -15.47 -17.49
C TYR A 198 10.30 -14.65 -17.00
N PHE A 199 9.55 -15.18 -16.02
CA PHE A 199 8.41 -14.51 -15.41
C PHE A 199 8.53 -14.47 -13.88
N SER A 200 7.84 -13.51 -13.28
CA SER A 200 7.74 -13.27 -11.85
C SER A 200 6.36 -13.70 -11.35
N GLU A 201 6.32 -14.53 -10.31
CA GLU A 201 5.08 -14.88 -9.61
C GLU A 201 4.44 -13.67 -8.91
N PHE A 202 5.23 -12.61 -8.65
CA PHE A 202 4.72 -11.37 -8.09
C PHE A 202 3.95 -10.53 -9.12
N GLY A 203 4.17 -10.71 -10.43
CA GLY A 203 3.69 -9.80 -11.48
C GLY A 203 4.78 -8.83 -11.98
N ASP A 204 4.38 -7.75 -12.67
CA ASP A 204 5.35 -6.74 -13.12
C ASP A 204 5.76 -5.83 -11.97
N TYR A 205 7.06 -5.76 -11.69
CA TYR A 205 7.65 -4.93 -10.64
C TYR A 205 9.02 -4.41 -11.06
N TYR A 206 9.39 -3.24 -10.56
CA TYR A 206 10.78 -2.77 -10.62
C TYR A 206 11.41 -3.05 -9.26
N GLN A 207 12.35 -3.98 -9.18
CA GLN A 207 13.16 -4.15 -7.98
C GLN A 207 14.12 -2.96 -7.88
N LEU A 208 14.17 -2.34 -6.71
CA LEU A 208 14.95 -1.14 -6.45
C LEU A 208 16.11 -1.43 -5.50
N THR A 209 17.17 -0.64 -5.62
CA THR A 209 18.26 -0.58 -4.63
C THR A 209 18.02 0.50 -3.58
N VAL A 210 16.81 1.07 -3.56
CA VAL A 210 16.44 2.15 -2.65
C VAL A 210 16.38 1.59 -1.24
N ASN A 211 17.24 2.09 -0.35
CA ASN A 211 17.26 1.71 1.05
C ASN A 211 16.26 2.57 1.86
N ALA A 212 14.99 2.51 1.45
CA ALA A 212 13.89 3.13 2.16
C ALA A 212 13.54 2.23 3.36
N THR A 213 14.27 2.43 4.47
CA THR A 213 14.08 1.69 5.71
C THR A 213 12.76 2.09 6.38
N GLY A 214 12.04 1.11 6.94
CA GLY A 214 10.78 1.32 7.69
C GLY A 214 9.48 1.12 6.91
N SER A 215 8.39 0.79 7.62
CA SER A 215 7.02 0.89 7.11
C SER A 215 6.67 2.35 6.80
N GLY A 216 5.66 2.63 5.97
CA GLY A 216 5.17 4.00 5.72
C GLY A 216 5.55 4.62 4.37
N ASN A 217 6.63 4.17 3.73
CA ASN A 217 6.96 4.59 2.35
C ASN A 217 6.07 3.93 1.28
N SER A 218 5.45 2.79 1.61
CA SER A 218 4.54 2.09 0.70
C SER A 218 3.46 3.04 0.18
N GLY A 219 3.27 3.03 -1.14
CA GLY A 219 2.34 3.88 -1.87
C GLY A 219 2.96 5.20 -2.36
N GLY A 220 4.20 5.49 -1.96
CA GLY A 220 4.92 6.68 -2.38
C GLY A 220 5.31 6.68 -3.86
N PRO A 221 5.50 7.86 -4.47
CA PRO A 221 5.91 7.96 -5.86
C PRO A 221 7.39 7.54 -6.04
N THR A 222 7.65 6.80 -7.11
CA THR A 222 9.00 6.53 -7.62
C THR A 222 9.23 7.35 -8.90
N PHE A 223 10.13 8.32 -8.81
CA PHE A 223 10.45 9.28 -9.87
C PHE A 223 11.61 8.82 -10.74
N ASP A 224 11.54 9.13 -12.04
CA ASP A 224 12.71 9.17 -12.93
C ASP A 224 13.50 10.47 -12.77
N ARG A 225 14.59 10.62 -13.54
CA ARG A 225 15.48 11.79 -13.45
C ARG A 225 14.82 13.07 -13.97
N GLU A 226 13.78 12.94 -14.77
CA GLU A 226 13.00 14.03 -15.35
C GLU A 226 11.86 14.50 -14.42
N GLY A 227 11.71 13.86 -13.26
CA GLY A 227 10.69 14.20 -12.26
C GLY A 227 9.30 13.64 -12.59
N ASN A 228 9.20 12.63 -13.47
CA ASN A 228 7.96 11.91 -13.72
C ASN A 228 7.87 10.69 -12.80
N VAL A 229 6.67 10.42 -12.30
CA VAL A 229 6.40 9.17 -11.58
C VAL A 229 6.26 8.03 -12.59
N ILE A 230 7.13 7.04 -12.42
CA ILE A 230 7.19 5.81 -13.23
C ILE A 230 6.75 4.57 -12.47
N GLY A 231 6.59 4.66 -11.15
CA GLY A 231 6.10 3.57 -10.31
C GLY A 231 5.59 4.00 -8.93
N ILE A 232 4.95 3.06 -8.24
CA ILE A 232 4.39 3.21 -6.89
C ILE A 232 5.21 2.32 -5.97
N PHE A 233 5.95 2.92 -5.04
CA PHE A 233 6.88 2.24 -4.16
C PHE A 233 6.17 1.26 -3.23
N THR A 234 6.75 0.08 -3.01
CA THR A 234 6.32 -0.92 -2.04
C THR A 234 7.53 -1.70 -1.52
N ALA A 235 7.46 -2.25 -0.32
CA ALA A 235 8.56 -3.03 0.26
C ALA A 235 8.09 -4.44 0.61
N SER A 236 8.93 -5.44 0.31
CA SER A 236 8.74 -6.81 0.81
C SER A 236 9.79 -7.13 1.86
N THR A 237 9.35 -7.70 2.97
CA THR A 237 10.23 -8.31 3.97
C THR A 237 10.40 -9.78 3.63
N SER A 238 11.64 -10.23 3.37
CA SER A 238 11.97 -11.66 3.40
C SER A 238 12.26 -12.07 4.85
N SER A 239 11.63 -13.13 5.31
CA SER A 239 11.37 -13.41 6.73
C SER A 239 12.55 -13.90 7.57
N ASN A 240 13.78 -14.04 7.03
CA ASN A 240 14.86 -14.68 7.79
C ASN A 240 16.14 -13.85 8.01
N ASP A 241 16.35 -12.72 7.32
CA ASP A 241 17.67 -12.05 7.33
C ASP A 241 17.65 -10.52 7.44
N ALA A 242 16.53 -9.92 7.88
CA ALA A 242 16.34 -8.46 8.01
C ALA A 242 16.61 -7.63 6.72
N THR A 243 16.94 -8.29 5.60
CA THR A 243 17.22 -7.64 4.32
C THR A 243 15.91 -7.32 3.64
N ARG A 244 15.58 -6.03 3.63
CA ARG A 244 14.40 -5.49 2.95
C ARG A 244 14.73 -5.32 1.47
N ILE A 245 13.98 -6.00 0.61
CA ILE A 245 14.03 -5.75 -0.83
C ILE A 245 12.88 -4.79 -1.15
N THR A 246 13.20 -3.72 -1.86
CA THR A 246 12.24 -2.70 -2.24
C THR A 246 11.85 -2.88 -3.70
N PHE A 247 10.60 -2.54 -3.99
CA PHE A 247 10.02 -2.66 -5.31
C PHE A 247 9.22 -1.41 -5.65
N ALA A 248 8.90 -1.24 -6.93
CA ALA A 248 7.86 -0.34 -7.38
C ALA A 248 6.90 -1.07 -8.30
N VAL A 249 5.60 -0.89 -8.06
CA VAL A 249 4.54 -1.28 -8.98
C VAL A 249 4.58 -0.32 -10.17
N PRO A 250 4.70 -0.78 -11.42
CA PRO A 250 4.74 0.09 -12.60
C PRO A 250 3.54 1.04 -12.68
N ILE A 251 3.79 2.31 -13.01
CA ILE A 251 2.73 3.34 -13.01
C ILE A 251 1.63 3.08 -14.04
N LYS A 252 1.88 2.24 -15.05
CA LYS A 252 0.87 1.81 -16.02
C LYS A 252 -0.39 1.25 -15.37
N TYR A 253 -0.27 0.58 -14.23
CA TYR A 253 -1.42 0.05 -13.50
C TYR A 253 -2.21 1.14 -12.76
N GLY A 254 -1.54 2.21 -12.35
CA GLY A 254 -2.21 3.44 -11.90
C GLY A 254 -2.96 4.13 -13.05
N LEU A 255 -2.33 4.23 -14.23
CA LEU A 255 -2.97 4.78 -15.43
C LEU A 255 -4.19 3.95 -15.87
N GLU A 256 -4.10 2.62 -15.81
CA GLU A 256 -5.22 1.69 -16.06
C GLU A 256 -6.37 1.94 -15.07
N LEU A 257 -6.06 2.01 -13.77
CA LEU A 257 -7.07 2.27 -12.72
C LEU A 257 -7.78 3.63 -12.91
N MET A 258 -7.07 4.61 -13.47
CA MET A 258 -7.60 5.93 -13.80
C MET A 258 -8.37 5.98 -15.13
N GLY A 259 -8.50 4.85 -15.85
CA GLY A 259 -9.13 4.79 -17.18
C GLY A 259 -8.32 5.49 -18.28
N ARG A 260 -7.02 5.77 -18.04
CA ARG A 260 -6.12 6.44 -19.00
C ARG A 260 -5.31 5.46 -19.84
N ARG A 261 -5.51 4.16 -19.64
CA ARG A 261 -4.87 3.07 -20.38
C ARG A 261 -5.85 1.90 -20.53
N GLN A 262 -5.87 1.27 -21.70
CA GLN A 262 -6.63 0.03 -21.91
C GLN A 262 -5.90 -1.18 -21.28
N VAL A 263 -6.66 -2.14 -20.78
CA VAL A 263 -6.15 -3.36 -20.13
C VAL A 263 -5.53 -4.32 -21.17
N VAL A 264 -6.02 -4.26 -22.40
CA VAL A 264 -5.58 -5.05 -23.55
C VAL A 264 -5.48 -4.09 -24.73
N ASP A 265 -4.32 -4.08 -25.40
CA ASP A 265 -4.12 -3.39 -26.68
C ASP A 265 -4.67 -4.22 -27.85
#